data_AF-A0A955G0G4-F1
#
_entry.id   AF-A0A955G0G4-F1
#
_cell.length_a   1.000
_cell.length_b   1.000
_cell.length_c   1.000
_cell.angle_alpha   90.00
_cell.angle_beta   90.00
_cell.angle_gamma   90.00
#
_symmetry.space_group_name_H-M   'P 1'
#
loop_
_entity.id
_entity.type
_entity.pdbx_description
1 polymer ?
#
loop_
_entity_poly.entity_id
_entity_poly.type
_entity_poly.pdbx_seq_one_letter_code
_entity_poly.pdbx_strand_id
1 'polypeptide(L)'
;MNTITRRGFTLIELLVVITVIVILVMITATIYKSVQVQAKDTQVTAVADKVGDATVLYITQRRNRIAPPAGLGSTAAIGAGPNCNGGSGGWFASGAYPCSLEDVLVLNKYLPSGVLTSLSQSTIFPNNTYNSNIIVDSFDDTNHRFMIWWRLESPSGAETANFTAQMQKCGINPAGSVSQRDTFGMSNAKCLSY
;
A
#
# COMPACT_ATOMS: atom_id res chain seq x y z
N MET A 1 -48.91 -16.96 52.24
CA MET A 1 -49.28 -16.16 51.05
C MET A 1 -48.08 -15.28 50.70
N ASN A 2 -47.32 -15.63 49.66
CA ASN A 2 -46.17 -14.83 49.23
C ASN A 2 -46.65 -13.70 48.33
N THR A 3 -46.55 -12.46 48.81
CA THR A 3 -46.84 -11.25 48.05
C THR A 3 -45.64 -10.92 47.17
N ILE A 4 -45.82 -11.05 45.85
CA ILE A 4 -44.81 -10.66 44.86
C ILE A 4 -44.88 -9.14 44.70
N THR A 5 -43.91 -8.41 45.27
CA THR A 5 -43.75 -6.97 45.09
C THR A 5 -43.15 -6.67 43.71
N ARG A 6 -43.97 -6.17 42.79
CA ARG A 6 -43.47 -5.64 41.51
C ARG A 6 -42.86 -4.27 41.73
N ARG A 7 -41.52 -4.16 41.63
CA ARG A 7 -40.82 -2.87 41.52
C ARG A 7 -40.92 -2.40 40.07
N GLY A 8 -41.48 -1.22 39.86
CA GLY A 8 -41.53 -0.59 38.54
C GLY A 8 -40.19 0.06 38.20
N PHE A 9 -39.76 -0.07 36.95
CA PHE A 9 -38.59 0.63 36.42
C PHE A 9 -38.97 2.09 36.17
N THR A 10 -38.19 3.04 36.69
CA THR A 10 -38.46 4.47 36.52
C THR A 10 -38.03 4.95 35.14
N LEU A 11 -38.69 5.98 34.61
CA LEU A 11 -38.31 6.60 33.33
C LEU A 11 -36.87 7.13 33.37
N ILE A 12 -36.40 7.58 34.53
CA ILE A 12 -35.05 8.12 34.70
C ILE A 12 -33.99 7.02 34.60
N GLU A 13 -34.26 5.83 35.15
CA GLU A 13 -33.38 4.67 35.01
C GLU A 13 -33.25 4.26 33.54
N LEU A 14 -34.35 4.28 32.79
CA LEU A 14 -34.31 3.99 31.35
C LEU A 14 -33.53 5.07 30.58
N LEU A 15 -33.76 6.34 30.92
CA LEU A 15 -33.12 7.48 30.25
C LEU A 15 -31.60 7.50 30.46
N VAL A 16 -31.13 7.22 31.67
CA VAL A 16 -29.69 7.17 31.94
C VAL A 16 -29.05 6.01 31.19
N VAL A 17 -29.70 4.85 31.13
CA VAL A 17 -29.19 3.69 30.41
C VAL A 17 -29.03 3.96 28.92
N ILE A 18 -30.05 4.52 28.25
CA ILE A 18 -29.93 4.87 26.83
C ILE A 18 -28.85 5.93 26.60
N THR A 19 -28.73 6.91 27.50
CA THR A 19 -27.71 7.97 27.40
C THR A 19 -26.30 7.37 27.46
N VAL A 20 -26.05 6.47 28.41
CA VAL A 20 -24.76 5.78 28.54
C VAL A 20 -24.47 4.92 27.31
N ILE A 21 -25.45 4.18 26.79
CA ILE A 21 -25.30 3.37 25.57
C ILE A 21 -24.93 4.25 24.37
N VAL A 22 -25.61 5.38 24.17
CA VAL A 22 -25.35 6.29 23.05
C VAL A 22 -23.92 6.83 23.12
N ILE A 23 -23.47 7.27 24.30
CA ILE A 23 -22.10 7.77 24.48
C ILE A 23 -21.08 6.66 24.15
N LEU A 24 -21.31 5.44 24.63
CA LEU A 24 -20.41 4.31 24.40
C LEU A 24 -20.34 3.91 22.92
N VAL A 25 -21.49 3.89 22.22
CA VAL A 25 -21.55 3.61 20.77
C VAL A 25 -20.81 4.68 19.96
N MET A 26 -20.94 5.96 20.32
CA MET A 26 -20.23 7.02 19.61
C MET A 26 -18.70 6.89 19.74
N ILE A 27 -18.19 6.67 20.95
CA ILE A 27 -16.74 6.53 21.19
C ILE A 27 -16.19 5.29 20.49
N THR A 28 -16.88 4.16 20.59
CA THR A 28 -16.45 2.91 19.95
C THR A 28 -16.42 3.04 18.43
N ALA A 29 -17.38 3.73 17.82
CA ALA A 29 -17.41 3.94 16.37
C ALA A 29 -16.23 4.76 15.84
N THR A 30 -15.79 5.80 16.56
CA THR A 30 -14.65 6.62 16.10
C THR A 30 -13.32 5.90 16.24
N ILE A 31 -13.10 5.19 17.36
CA ILE A 31 -11.89 4.40 17.59
C ILE A 31 -11.79 3.29 16.54
N TYR A 32 -12.89 2.59 16.25
CA TYR A 32 -12.90 1.50 15.30
C TYR A 32 -12.41 1.93 13.90
N LYS A 33 -12.87 3.08 13.40
CA LYS A 33 -12.40 3.63 12.12
C LYS A 33 -10.90 3.92 12.12
N SER A 34 -10.39 4.53 13.20
CA SER A 34 -8.96 4.82 13.34
C SER A 34 -8.11 3.54 13.35
N VAL A 35 -8.54 2.52 14.08
CA VAL A 35 -7.84 1.22 14.14
C VAL A 35 -7.85 0.53 12.78
N GLN A 36 -8.95 0.57 12.03
CA GLN A 36 -9.01 0.01 10.68
C GLN A 36 -8.01 0.68 9.73
N VAL A 37 -7.93 2.02 9.76
CA VAL A 37 -6.98 2.79 8.96
C VAL A 37 -5.54 2.40 9.29
N GLN A 38 -5.19 2.35 10.58
CA GLN A 38 -3.86 1.93 11.01
C GLN A 38 -3.50 0.49 10.60
N ALA A 39 -4.47 -0.42 10.66
CA ALA A 39 -4.28 -1.81 10.23
C ALA A 39 -4.00 -1.91 8.73
N LYS A 40 -4.74 -1.15 7.90
CA LYS A 40 -4.50 -1.06 6.46
C LYS A 40 -3.12 -0.49 6.15
N ASP A 41 -2.74 0.60 6.83
CA ASP A 41 -1.43 1.25 6.64
C ASP A 41 -0.28 0.32 7.00
N THR A 42 -0.43 -0.44 8.09
CA THR A 42 0.51 -1.49 8.49
C THR A 42 0.58 -2.60 7.43
N GLN A 43 -0.58 -3.03 6.91
CA GLN A 43 -0.65 -4.08 5.89
C GLN A 43 0.02 -3.66 4.58
N VAL A 44 -0.27 -2.45 4.08
CA VAL A 44 0.34 -1.92 2.84
C VAL A 44 1.85 -1.80 3.00
N THR A 45 2.32 -1.29 4.15
CA THR A 45 3.76 -1.18 4.43
C THR A 45 4.44 -2.55 4.45
N ALA A 46 3.85 -3.54 5.13
CA ALA A 46 4.40 -4.89 5.16
C ALA A 46 4.41 -5.56 3.77
N VAL A 47 3.42 -5.28 2.92
CA VAL A 47 3.43 -5.75 1.53
C VAL A 47 4.48 -5.01 0.70
N ALA A 48 4.61 -3.69 0.85
CA ALA A 48 5.63 -2.91 0.15
C ALA A 48 7.05 -3.40 0.47
N ASP A 49 7.34 -3.73 1.73
CA ASP A 49 8.62 -4.32 2.12
C ASP A 49 8.85 -5.68 1.45
N LYS A 50 7.83 -6.57 1.45
CA LYS A 50 7.92 -7.87 0.77
C LYS A 50 8.15 -7.73 -0.73
N VAL A 51 7.49 -6.76 -1.37
CA VAL A 51 7.69 -6.45 -2.80
C VAL A 51 9.11 -5.95 -3.04
N GLY A 52 9.66 -5.13 -2.13
CA GLY A 52 11.05 -4.70 -2.15
C GLY A 52 12.04 -5.85 -2.08
N ASP A 53 11.87 -6.71 -1.10
CA ASP A 53 12.75 -7.86 -0.90
C ASP A 53 12.67 -8.83 -2.08
N ALA A 54 11.45 -9.09 -2.58
CA ALA A 54 11.26 -9.93 -3.77
C ALA A 54 11.91 -9.32 -5.03
N THR A 55 11.83 -8.00 -5.19
CA THR A 55 12.47 -7.28 -6.30
C THR A 55 13.99 -7.34 -6.19
N VAL A 56 14.57 -7.08 -5.02
CA VAL A 56 16.02 -7.22 -4.78
C VAL A 56 16.46 -8.67 -5.03
N LEU A 57 15.70 -9.65 -4.55
CA LEU A 57 16.00 -11.07 -4.74
C LEU A 57 16.01 -11.46 -6.22
N TYR A 58 15.01 -10.99 -6.99
CA TYR A 58 14.97 -11.17 -8.43
C TYR A 58 16.22 -10.60 -9.12
N ILE A 59 16.64 -9.38 -8.73
CA ILE A 59 17.76 -8.71 -9.38
C ILE A 59 19.08 -9.38 -9.04
N THR A 60 19.29 -9.71 -7.77
CA THR A 60 20.54 -10.32 -7.27
C THR A 60 20.77 -11.73 -7.81
N GLN A 61 19.71 -12.49 -8.10
CA GLN A 61 19.82 -13.83 -8.70
C GLN A 61 20.09 -13.80 -10.20
N ARG A 62 19.91 -12.66 -10.88
CA ARG A 62 20.18 -12.51 -12.31
C ARG A 62 21.59 -11.98 -12.56
N ARG A 63 22.31 -12.63 -13.48
CA ARG A 63 23.73 -12.32 -13.79
C ARG A 63 24.00 -10.87 -14.17
N ASN A 64 23.02 -10.20 -14.76
CA ASN A 64 23.18 -8.84 -15.27
C ASN A 64 22.77 -7.76 -14.26
N ARG A 65 22.24 -8.12 -13.08
CA ARG A 65 21.77 -7.18 -12.06
C ARG A 65 20.93 -6.04 -12.64
N ILE A 66 20.00 -6.38 -13.52
CA ILE A 66 19.09 -5.40 -14.12
C ILE A 66 17.79 -5.45 -13.35
N ALA A 67 17.22 -4.27 -13.06
CA ALA A 67 15.85 -4.17 -12.55
C ALA A 67 14.90 -5.00 -13.42
N PRO A 68 13.88 -5.65 -12.82
CA PRO A 68 12.85 -6.30 -13.60
C PRO A 68 12.20 -5.28 -14.54
N PRO A 69 12.15 -5.53 -15.86
CA PRO A 69 11.38 -4.68 -16.74
C PRO A 69 9.92 -4.87 -16.33
N ALA A 70 9.31 -3.76 -15.90
CA ALA A 70 8.01 -3.73 -15.25
C ALA A 70 6.93 -3.26 -16.24
N GLY A 71 5.87 -2.62 -15.76
CA GLY A 71 4.64 -2.55 -16.52
C GLY A 71 4.44 -1.31 -17.38
N LEU A 72 4.89 -0.13 -16.97
CA LEU A 72 4.69 1.08 -17.75
C LEU A 72 5.47 1.00 -19.08
N GLY A 73 4.76 1.10 -20.20
CA GLY A 73 5.34 0.93 -21.54
C GLY A 73 5.44 -0.53 -22.02
N SER A 74 4.97 -1.50 -21.22
CA SER A 74 4.93 -2.90 -21.64
C SER A 74 4.02 -3.11 -22.87
N THR A 75 4.52 -3.85 -23.85
CA THR A 75 3.84 -4.07 -25.15
C THR A 75 3.21 -5.46 -25.30
N ALA A 76 3.50 -6.37 -24.36
CA ALA A 76 3.08 -7.76 -24.42
C ALA A 76 2.65 -8.27 -23.05
N ALA A 77 1.75 -9.25 -23.05
CA ALA A 77 1.30 -9.89 -21.84
C ALA A 77 2.39 -10.76 -21.19
N ILE A 78 2.29 -10.95 -19.87
CA ILE A 78 3.12 -11.91 -19.16
C ILE A 78 2.93 -13.32 -19.77
N GLY A 79 4.02 -14.05 -19.98
CA GLY A 79 3.99 -15.38 -20.60
C GLY A 79 4.27 -15.39 -22.12
N ALA A 80 4.26 -14.24 -22.80
CA ALA A 80 4.87 -14.11 -24.13
C ALA A 80 6.42 -14.14 -24.07
N GLY A 81 6.98 -14.03 -22.87
CA GLY A 81 8.40 -14.12 -22.55
C GLY A 81 8.62 -14.15 -21.02
N PRO A 82 9.87 -14.22 -20.54
CA PRO A 82 10.17 -14.34 -19.11
C PRO A 82 9.92 -13.04 -18.31
N ASN A 83 9.77 -11.89 -18.98
CA ASN A 83 9.58 -10.57 -18.37
C ASN A 83 8.67 -9.67 -19.24
N CYS A 84 8.27 -8.51 -18.72
CA CYS A 84 7.51 -7.51 -19.48
C CYS A 84 8.36 -6.88 -20.58
N ASN A 85 7.93 -7.00 -21.85
CA ASN A 85 8.70 -6.49 -22.98
C ASN A 85 8.56 -4.96 -23.10
N GLY A 86 9.70 -4.24 -23.02
CA GLY A 86 9.77 -2.79 -23.19
C GLY A 86 9.24 -1.96 -22.03
N GLY A 87 8.85 -2.58 -20.92
CA GLY A 87 8.30 -1.85 -19.79
C GLY A 87 9.35 -1.46 -18.75
N SER A 88 9.06 -0.38 -18.02
CA SER A 88 9.92 0.21 -16.98
C SER A 88 9.06 0.75 -15.85
N GLY A 89 9.31 0.31 -14.62
CA GLY A 89 8.55 0.71 -13.45
C GLY A 89 7.01 0.61 -13.53
N GLY A 90 6.33 1.52 -12.84
CA GLY A 90 4.88 1.71 -12.83
C GLY A 90 4.13 1.08 -11.66
N TRP A 91 2.81 1.06 -11.78
CA TRP A 91 1.92 0.36 -10.85
C TRP A 91 2.33 -1.10 -10.69
N PHE A 92 2.47 -1.53 -9.43
CA PHE A 92 2.89 -2.90 -9.14
C PHE A 92 1.82 -3.93 -9.54
N ALA A 93 0.54 -3.55 -9.47
CA ALA A 93 -0.61 -4.44 -9.61
C ALA A 93 -0.75 -5.12 -10.97
N SER A 94 -1.02 -6.43 -10.93
CA SER A 94 -1.56 -7.18 -12.07
C SER A 94 -2.83 -6.52 -12.62
N GLY A 95 -2.95 -6.50 -13.94
CA GLY A 95 -4.05 -5.83 -14.65
C GLY A 95 -3.90 -4.31 -14.83
N ALA A 96 -2.91 -3.67 -14.20
CA ALA A 96 -2.60 -2.26 -14.47
C ALA A 96 -2.02 -2.03 -15.87
N TYR A 97 -1.33 -3.05 -16.40
CA TYR A 97 -0.67 -3.06 -17.71
C TYR A 97 -0.85 -4.43 -18.35
N PRO A 98 -0.54 -4.61 -19.65
CA PRO A 98 -0.48 -5.94 -20.27
C PRO A 98 0.40 -6.93 -19.49
N CYS A 99 1.50 -6.44 -18.89
CA CYS A 99 2.35 -7.18 -17.98
C CYS A 99 2.76 -6.23 -16.84
N SER A 100 2.56 -6.61 -15.58
CA SER A 100 3.00 -5.83 -14.42
C SER A 100 4.22 -6.44 -13.73
N LEU A 101 4.82 -5.69 -12.79
CA LEU A 101 5.90 -6.24 -11.97
C LEU A 101 5.41 -7.38 -11.06
N GLU A 102 4.18 -7.32 -10.55
CA GLU A 102 3.58 -8.46 -9.83
C GLU A 102 3.58 -9.71 -10.70
N ASP A 103 3.16 -9.61 -11.96
CA ASP A 103 3.13 -10.74 -12.88
C ASP A 103 4.53 -11.35 -13.09
N VAL A 104 5.57 -10.51 -13.23
CA VAL A 104 6.96 -10.96 -13.38
C VAL A 104 7.45 -11.68 -12.12
N LEU A 105 7.24 -11.09 -10.94
CA LEU A 105 7.70 -11.69 -9.69
C LEU A 105 6.95 -12.98 -9.36
N VAL A 106 5.65 -13.05 -9.70
CA VAL A 106 4.84 -14.26 -9.55
C VAL A 106 5.27 -15.36 -10.52
N LEU A 107 5.45 -15.04 -11.80
CA LEU A 107 5.91 -16.00 -12.82
C LEU A 107 7.26 -16.60 -12.44
N ASN A 108 8.18 -15.77 -11.93
CA ASN A 108 9.51 -16.18 -11.52
C ASN A 108 9.57 -16.73 -10.07
N LYS A 109 8.43 -16.88 -9.39
CA LYS A 109 8.29 -17.47 -8.05
C LYS A 109 8.99 -16.70 -6.91
N TYR A 110 9.21 -15.41 -7.07
CA TYR A 110 9.71 -14.54 -6.00
C TYR A 110 8.57 -14.00 -5.12
N LEU A 111 7.34 -14.02 -5.61
CA LEU A 111 6.16 -13.58 -4.89
C LEU A 111 4.98 -14.54 -5.14
N PRO A 112 4.12 -14.83 -4.14
CA PRO A 112 2.88 -15.54 -4.40
C PRO A 112 1.89 -14.67 -5.20
N SER A 113 1.01 -15.30 -5.97
CA SER A 113 -0.03 -14.59 -6.73
C SER A 113 -1.04 -13.90 -5.81
N GLY A 114 -1.54 -12.73 -6.22
CA GLY A 114 -2.63 -12.04 -5.53
C GLY A 114 -2.21 -11.29 -4.27
N VAL A 115 -0.92 -11.01 -4.10
CA VAL A 115 -0.42 -10.24 -2.95
C VAL A 115 -1.11 -8.89 -2.83
N LEU A 116 -1.33 -8.20 -3.96
CA LEU A 116 -2.03 -6.91 -3.95
C LEU A 116 -3.55 -7.01 -3.85
N THR A 117 -4.14 -8.14 -4.25
CA THR A 117 -5.58 -8.38 -4.02
C THR A 117 -5.93 -8.51 -2.53
N SER A 118 -4.93 -8.79 -1.69
CA SER A 118 -5.08 -8.81 -0.24
C SER A 118 -5.17 -7.43 0.40
N LEU A 119 -4.76 -6.38 -0.32
CA LEU A 119 -4.80 -5.00 0.16
C LEU A 119 -6.17 -4.36 -0.14
N SER A 120 -6.63 -3.49 0.75
CA SER A 120 -7.81 -2.65 0.47
C SER A 120 -7.54 -1.72 -0.72
N GLN A 121 -8.57 -1.46 -1.53
CA GLN A 121 -8.47 -0.54 -2.67
C GLN A 121 -8.04 0.87 -2.23
N SER A 122 -7.24 1.53 -3.07
CA SER A 122 -6.81 2.91 -2.84
C SER A 122 -8.00 3.85 -2.75
N THR A 123 -8.04 4.69 -1.71
CA THR A 123 -9.06 5.73 -1.53
C THR A 123 -8.95 6.88 -2.52
N ILE A 124 -7.79 7.09 -3.16
CA ILE A 124 -7.61 8.09 -4.23
C ILE A 124 -8.06 7.56 -5.58
N PHE A 125 -7.88 6.26 -5.82
CA PHE A 125 -8.25 5.60 -7.07
C PHE A 125 -9.31 4.52 -6.82
N PRO A 126 -10.51 4.89 -6.31
CA PRO A 126 -11.52 3.91 -5.91
C PRO A 126 -12.13 3.16 -7.09
N ASN A 127 -12.03 3.74 -8.30
CA ASN A 127 -12.64 3.18 -9.51
C ASN A 127 -11.66 2.36 -10.36
N ASN A 128 -10.40 2.23 -9.94
CA ASN A 128 -9.45 1.38 -10.65
C ASN A 128 -9.83 -0.09 -10.45
N THR A 129 -9.77 -0.86 -11.52
CA THR A 129 -9.99 -2.32 -11.48
C THR A 129 -8.87 -3.08 -10.78
N TYR A 130 -7.73 -2.42 -10.56
CA TYR A 130 -6.54 -2.94 -9.91
C TYR A 130 -6.16 -2.10 -8.69
N ASN A 131 -5.39 -2.71 -7.78
CA ASN A 131 -4.92 -2.02 -6.58
C ASN A 131 -3.87 -0.95 -6.93
N SER A 132 -4.10 0.29 -6.52
CA SER A 132 -3.19 1.43 -6.81
C SER A 132 -2.53 1.96 -5.53
N ASN A 133 -2.15 1.07 -4.61
CA ASN A 133 -1.44 1.46 -3.38
C ASN A 133 0.08 1.40 -3.50
N ILE A 134 0.62 0.72 -4.52
CA ILE A 134 2.07 0.50 -4.65
C ILE A 134 2.53 0.78 -6.08
N ILE A 135 3.57 1.61 -6.19
CA ILE A 135 4.33 1.86 -7.42
C ILE A 135 5.76 1.40 -7.19
N VAL A 136 6.36 0.79 -8.21
CA VAL A 136 7.78 0.43 -8.20
C VAL A 136 8.41 1.00 -9.45
N ASP A 137 9.43 1.83 -9.30
CA ASP A 137 10.09 2.50 -10.41
C ASP A 137 11.61 2.33 -10.32
N SER A 138 12.24 1.98 -11.45
CA SER A 138 13.69 2.05 -11.62
C SER A 138 14.06 3.48 -12.04
N PHE A 139 14.92 4.13 -11.28
CA PHE A 139 15.29 5.53 -11.51
C PHE A 139 16.68 5.69 -12.08
N ASP A 140 17.54 4.70 -11.88
CA ASP A 140 18.94 4.82 -12.20
C ASP A 140 19.58 3.44 -12.37
N ASP A 141 19.65 2.98 -13.61
CA ASP A 141 20.35 1.74 -13.96
C ASP A 141 21.88 1.88 -13.80
N THR A 142 22.41 3.11 -13.76
CA THR A 142 23.86 3.37 -13.59
C THR A 142 24.27 3.17 -12.14
N ASN A 143 23.46 3.64 -11.19
CA ASN A 143 23.70 3.45 -9.76
C ASN A 143 22.92 2.27 -9.17
N HIS A 144 22.30 1.44 -10.01
CA HIS A 144 21.56 0.24 -9.62
C HIS A 144 20.54 0.51 -8.50
N ARG A 145 19.70 1.54 -8.70
CA ARG A 145 18.69 1.97 -7.73
C ARG A 145 17.28 1.87 -8.29
N PHE A 146 16.38 1.43 -7.43
CA PHE A 146 14.95 1.52 -7.65
C PHE A 146 14.27 2.00 -6.38
N MET A 147 13.05 2.49 -6.50
CA MET A 147 12.26 2.86 -5.35
C MET A 147 10.87 2.29 -5.43
N ILE A 148 10.42 1.88 -4.25
CA ILE A 148 9.05 1.47 -3.99
C ILE A 148 8.37 2.61 -3.28
N TRP A 149 7.20 2.96 -3.78
CA TRP A 149 6.33 3.98 -3.22
C TRP A 149 5.05 3.30 -2.81
N TRP A 150 4.51 3.69 -1.67
CA TRP A 150 3.20 3.23 -1.27
C TRP A 150 2.38 4.32 -0.59
N ARG A 151 1.08 4.07 -0.58
CA ARG A 151 0.09 4.96 0.00
C ARG A 151 -0.31 4.49 1.39
N LEU A 152 -0.35 5.44 2.30
CA LEU A 152 -0.97 5.34 3.63
C LEU A 152 -2.26 6.18 3.61
N GLU A 153 -3.33 5.67 4.22
CA GLU A 153 -4.58 6.37 4.44
C GLU A 153 -4.44 7.46 5.51
N SER A 154 -3.57 7.26 6.52
CA SER A 154 -3.29 8.24 7.58
C SER A 154 -1.78 8.33 7.88
N PRO A 155 -0.96 8.92 6.98
CA PRO A 155 0.47 9.07 7.20
C PRO A 155 0.78 9.98 8.39
N SER A 156 1.70 9.53 9.25
CA SER A 156 2.29 10.34 10.31
C SER A 156 3.31 11.35 9.76
N GLY A 157 3.62 12.39 10.55
CA GLY A 157 4.65 13.36 10.17
C GLY A 157 6.03 12.73 9.94
N ALA A 158 6.36 11.67 10.67
CA ALA A 158 7.60 10.92 10.50
C ALA A 158 7.66 10.16 9.16
N GLU A 159 6.54 9.57 8.73
CA GLU A 159 6.45 8.86 7.45
C GLU A 159 6.55 9.81 6.26
N THR A 160 5.91 10.98 6.34
CA THR A 160 6.05 12.03 5.32
C THR A 160 7.47 12.59 5.25
N ALA A 161 8.16 12.71 6.39
CA ALA A 161 9.57 13.10 6.41
C ALA A 161 10.46 11.99 5.81
N ASN A 162 10.21 10.73 6.15
CA ASN A 162 10.92 9.59 5.56
C ASN A 162 10.72 9.54 4.03
N PHE A 163 9.50 9.74 3.55
CA PHE A 163 9.19 9.83 2.12
C PHE A 163 10.13 10.77 1.38
N THR A 164 10.25 12.00 1.87
CA THR A 164 11.09 13.04 1.26
C THR A 164 12.57 12.62 1.30
N ALA A 165 13.03 12.06 2.41
CA ALA A 165 14.41 11.58 2.56
C ALA A 165 14.73 10.42 1.60
N GLN A 166 13.80 9.49 1.39
CA GLN A 166 13.99 8.35 0.49
C GLN A 166 14.03 8.77 -0.98
N MET A 167 13.19 9.74 -1.37
CA MET A 167 13.25 10.34 -2.70
C MET A 167 14.64 10.94 -2.98
N GLN A 168 15.13 11.77 -2.06
CA GLN A 168 16.47 12.37 -2.16
C GLN A 168 17.57 11.32 -2.23
N LYS A 169 17.47 10.25 -1.41
CA LYS A 169 18.41 9.12 -1.45
C LYS A 169 18.43 8.41 -2.80
N CYS A 170 17.29 8.34 -3.49
CA CYS A 170 17.19 7.80 -4.84
C CYS A 170 17.52 8.82 -5.94
N GLY A 171 18.07 9.99 -5.58
CA GLY A 171 18.44 11.04 -6.53
C GLY A 171 17.25 11.80 -7.12
N ILE A 172 16.05 11.57 -6.59
CA ILE A 172 14.83 12.26 -7.00
C ILE A 172 14.65 13.45 -6.08
N ASN A 173 14.17 14.56 -6.64
CA ASN A 173 13.84 15.74 -5.86
C ASN A 173 15.01 16.37 -5.06
N PRO A 174 16.21 16.57 -5.65
CA PRO A 174 17.34 17.18 -4.93
C PRO A 174 17.07 18.63 -4.47
N ALA A 175 16.04 19.29 -5.00
CA ALA A 175 15.69 20.69 -4.71
C ALA A 175 14.26 20.89 -4.13
N GLY A 176 13.55 19.83 -3.72
CA GLY A 176 12.20 19.95 -3.16
C GLY A 176 11.07 20.24 -4.18
N SER A 177 11.34 20.15 -5.48
CA SER A 177 10.39 20.35 -6.59
C SER A 177 9.34 19.25 -6.80
N VAL A 178 9.53 18.03 -6.30
CA VAL A 178 8.55 16.93 -6.41
C VAL A 178 7.79 16.82 -5.10
N SER A 179 6.51 17.16 -5.11
CA SER A 179 5.65 17.06 -3.94
C SER A 179 4.94 15.70 -3.88
N GLN A 180 4.43 15.34 -2.70
CA GLN A 180 3.58 14.15 -2.52
C GLN A 180 2.41 14.10 -3.52
N ARG A 181 1.86 15.26 -3.90
CA ARG A 181 0.79 15.37 -4.90
C ARG A 181 1.23 14.85 -6.27
N ASP A 182 2.48 15.09 -6.63
CA ASP A 182 3.03 14.73 -7.94
C ASP A 182 3.41 13.25 -8.02
N THR A 183 3.27 12.52 -6.91
CA THR A 183 3.58 11.10 -6.77
C THR A 183 2.33 10.23 -6.72
N PHE A 184 1.23 10.65 -7.36
CA PHE A 184 -0.06 9.93 -7.34
C PHE A 184 -0.62 9.72 -5.92
N GLY A 185 -0.27 10.61 -4.98
CA GLY A 185 -0.70 10.52 -3.60
C GLY A 185 -0.04 9.38 -2.80
N MET A 186 1.11 8.87 -3.26
CA MET A 186 1.99 8.05 -2.42
C MET A 186 2.43 8.87 -1.20
N SER A 187 2.64 8.25 -0.05
CA SER A 187 2.92 8.97 1.20
C SER A 187 4.11 8.41 1.97
N ASN A 188 4.62 7.26 1.54
CA ASN A 188 5.83 6.66 2.05
C ASN A 188 6.56 5.93 0.92
N ALA A 189 7.86 5.74 1.08
CA ALA A 189 8.70 5.19 0.05
C ALA A 189 9.95 4.54 0.63
N LYS A 190 10.65 3.77 -0.18
CA LYS A 190 11.92 3.14 0.17
C LYS A 190 12.83 3.10 -1.05
N CYS A 191 13.98 3.75 -0.93
CA CYS A 191 15.02 3.68 -1.94
C CYS A 191 15.92 2.47 -1.68
N LEU A 192 16.01 1.59 -2.67
CA LEU A 192 16.75 0.33 -2.61
C LEU A 192 17.86 0.32 -3.67
N SER A 193 18.98 -0.29 -3.32
CA SER A 193 20.15 -0.47 -4.19
C SER A 193 20.44 -1.96 -4.37
N TYR A 194 20.97 -2.36 -5.53
CA TYR A 194 21.25 -3.77 -5.87
C TYR A 194 22.58 -3.98 -6.62
#